data_AF-A0AAN6IUH1-F1
#
_entry.id   AF-A0AAN6IUH1-F1
#
_cell.length_a   1.000
_cell.length_b   1.000
_cell.length_c   1.000
_cell.angle_alpha   90.00
_cell.angle_beta   90.00
_cell.angle_gamma   90.00
#
_symmetry.space_group_name_H-M   'P 1'
#
loop_
_entity.id
_entity.type
_entity.pdbx_description
1 polymer ?
#
loop_
_entity_poly.entity_id
_entity_poly.type
_entity_poly.pdbx_seq_one_letter_code
_entity_poly.pdbx_strand_id
1 'polypeptide(L)'
;MSDNTSKPKKRVLVSYGVDIDAIAGWLGSYKGEDSTSDISRGYFAGTQGVRRLLKLFEKYHIKASWFIPGHSLEYVIMLAREAHS
;
A
#
# COMPACT_ATOMS: atom_id res chain seq x y z
N MET A 1 -40.55 -35.12 7.17
CA MET A 1 -39.90 -33.91 6.64
C MET A 1 -39.17 -33.24 7.79
N SER A 2 -37.89 -33.57 7.99
CA SER A 2 -37.06 -33.02 9.07
C SER A 2 -36.28 -31.81 8.57
N ASP A 3 -36.41 -30.74 9.33
CA ASP A 3 -35.95 -29.38 9.08
C ASP A 3 -34.42 -29.32 8.93
N ASN A 4 -33.93 -29.02 7.73
CA ASN A 4 -32.49 -28.90 7.42
C ASN A 4 -32.10 -27.42 7.43
N THR A 5 -32.06 -26.81 8.62
CA THR A 5 -31.59 -25.43 8.79
C THR A 5 -30.06 -25.41 8.96
N SER A 6 -29.34 -25.49 7.85
CA SER A 6 -27.88 -25.32 7.84
C SER A 6 -27.51 -23.91 8.33
N LYS A 7 -26.79 -23.79 9.45
CA LYS A 7 -26.29 -22.51 9.97
C LYS A 7 -25.66 -21.66 8.84
N PRO A 8 -25.97 -20.36 8.75
CA PRO A 8 -25.40 -19.49 7.72
C PRO A 8 -23.87 -19.46 7.86
N LYS A 9 -23.16 -19.64 6.73
CA LYS A 9 -21.70 -19.55 6.69
C LYS A 9 -21.26 -18.17 7.16
N LYS A 10 -20.35 -18.13 8.13
CA LYS A 10 -19.73 -16.87 8.59
C LYS A 10 -18.95 -16.26 7.44
N ARG A 11 -19.26 -15.02 7.10
CA ARG A 11 -18.57 -14.23 6.08
C ARG A 11 -17.61 -13.28 6.78
N VAL A 12 -16.32 -13.36 6.43
CA VAL A 12 -15.28 -12.45 6.89
C VAL A 12 -14.76 -11.69 5.68
N LEU A 13 -14.72 -10.36 5.78
CA LEU A 13 -14.16 -9.48 4.76
C LEU A 13 -12.79 -9.02 5.23
N VAL A 14 -11.79 -9.11 4.36
CA VAL A 14 -10.42 -8.69 4.63
C VAL A 14 -9.98 -7.75 3.53
N SER A 15 -9.32 -6.65 3.89
CA SER A 15 -8.78 -5.66 2.97
C SER A 15 -7.35 -5.30 3.33
N TYR A 16 -6.59 -4.89 2.32
CA TYR A 16 -5.26 -4.29 2.47
C TYR A 16 -5.32 -2.84 2.03
N GLY A 17 -5.05 -1.92 2.97
CA GLY A 17 -4.78 -0.52 2.71
C GLY A 17 -3.29 -0.27 2.80
N VAL A 18 -2.70 0.34 1.77
CA VAL A 18 -1.27 0.62 1.71
C VAL A 18 -1.06 2.13 1.63
N ASP A 19 -0.49 2.70 2.69
CA ASP A 19 -0.15 4.11 2.78
C ASP A 19 1.29 4.33 2.26
N ILE A 20 1.44 5.06 1.16
CA ILE A 20 2.74 5.36 0.53
C ILE A 20 3.29 6.67 1.09
N ASP A 21 3.59 6.68 2.39
CA ASP A 21 4.16 7.84 3.08
C ASP A 21 5.48 8.30 2.45
N ALA A 22 6.31 7.36 1.99
CA ALA A 22 7.59 7.61 1.33
C ALA A 22 8.40 8.73 2.02
N ILE A 23 8.78 9.77 1.27
CA ILE A 23 9.51 10.93 1.81
C ILE A 23 8.57 11.85 2.60
N ALA A 24 7.28 11.93 2.24
CA ALA A 24 6.31 12.79 2.91
C ALA A 24 6.12 12.42 4.39
N GLY A 25 6.21 11.13 4.74
CA GLY A 25 6.17 10.70 6.14
C GLY A 25 7.35 11.21 6.97
N TRP A 26 8.56 11.20 6.39
CA TRP A 26 9.76 11.70 7.08
C TRP A 26 9.74 13.22 7.26
N LEU A 27 9.18 13.94 6.30
CA LEU A 27 9.01 15.39 6.36
C LEU A 27 7.87 15.83 7.29
N GLY A 28 6.76 15.08 7.32
CA GLY A 28 5.55 15.52 8.03
C GLY A 28 5.38 14.93 9.44
N SER A 29 5.84 13.70 9.66
CA SER A 29 5.45 12.91 10.83
C SER A 29 6.64 12.36 11.61
N TYR A 30 7.70 11.93 10.92
CA TYR A 30 8.81 11.20 11.54
C TYR A 30 10.05 12.07 11.81
N LYS A 31 9.97 13.40 11.58
CA LYS A 31 11.01 14.40 11.87
C LYS A 31 12.39 14.04 11.28
N GLY A 32 12.39 13.43 10.10
CA GLY A 32 13.58 13.01 9.37
C GLY A 32 14.03 14.00 8.30
N GLU A 33 13.54 15.24 8.35
CA GLU A 33 13.73 16.26 7.31
C GLU A 33 15.20 16.57 6.98
N ASP A 34 16.06 16.62 8.00
CA ASP A 34 17.49 16.91 7.85
C ASP A 34 18.37 15.64 7.85
N SER A 35 17.75 14.46 7.91
CA SER A 35 18.45 13.17 7.93
C SER A 35 18.51 12.57 6.52
N THR A 36 19.68 12.65 5.89
CA THR A 36 19.94 12.04 4.58
C THR A 36 19.66 10.53 4.58
N SER A 37 19.88 9.87 5.72
CA SER A 37 19.57 8.44 5.90
C SER A 37 18.06 8.18 5.83
N ASP A 38 17.24 9.01 6.46
CA ASP A 38 15.79 8.82 6.51
C ASP A 38 15.12 9.21 5.19
N ILE A 39 15.61 10.25 4.51
CA ILE A 39 15.19 10.58 3.15
C ILE A 39 15.48 9.42 2.18
N SER A 40 16.65 8.75 2.31
CA SER A 40 16.97 7.58 1.49
C SER A 40 16.00 6.40 1.70
N ARG A 41 15.50 6.21 2.92
CA ARG A 41 14.47 5.20 3.23
C ARG A 41 13.14 5.54 2.58
N GLY A 42 12.75 6.81 2.61
CA GLY A 42 11.56 7.31 1.89
C GLY A 42 11.65 7.04 0.38
N TYR A 43 12.81 7.28 -0.22
CA TYR A 43 13.05 7.00 -1.65
C TYR A 43 12.99 5.49 -1.98
N PHE A 44 13.56 4.65 -1.13
CA PHE A 44 13.47 3.19 -1.28
C PHE A 44 12.03 2.70 -1.18
N ALA A 45 11.24 3.21 -0.23
CA ALA A 45 9.85 2.86 -0.05
C ALA A 45 9.02 3.18 -1.31
N GLY A 46 9.21 4.38 -1.88
CA GLY A 46 8.52 4.80 -3.10
C GLY A 46 8.93 4.04 -4.36
N THR A 47 10.21 3.65 -4.51
CA THR A 47 10.71 3.03 -5.75
C THR A 47 10.70 1.51 -5.74
N GLN A 48 11.25 0.89 -4.69
CA GLN A 48 11.41 -0.56 -4.58
C GLN A 48 10.31 -1.20 -3.73
N GLY A 49 9.88 -0.52 -2.66
CA GLY A 49 8.81 -0.99 -1.78
C GLY A 49 7.51 -1.23 -2.53
N VAL A 50 7.05 -0.21 -3.28
CA VAL A 50 5.81 -0.29 -4.09
C VAL A 50 5.89 -1.41 -5.12
N ARG A 51 6.98 -1.54 -5.88
CA ARG A 51 7.16 -2.61 -6.89
C ARG A 51 7.07 -4.01 -6.28
N ARG A 52 7.59 -4.21 -5.06
CA ARG A 52 7.53 -5.50 -4.37
C ARG A 52 6.10 -5.82 -3.91
N LEU A 53 5.38 -4.84 -3.40
CA LEU A 53 3.99 -5.00 -2.99
C LEU A 53 3.08 -5.27 -4.20
N LEU A 54 3.30 -4.59 -5.33
CA LEU A 54 2.57 -4.87 -6.57
C LEU A 54 2.75 -6.33 -7.01
N LYS A 55 3.99 -6.84 -7.07
CA LYS A 55 4.28 -8.24 -7.38
C LYS A 55 3.63 -9.21 -6.39
N LEU A 56 3.58 -8.85 -5.11
CA LEU A 56 2.95 -9.67 -4.07
C LEU A 56 1.45 -9.77 -4.30
N PHE A 57 0.77 -8.64 -4.51
CA PHE A 57 -0.67 -8.62 -4.72
C PHE A 57 -1.06 -9.27 -6.05
N GLU A 58 -0.27 -9.09 -7.09
CA GLU A 58 -0.44 -9.78 -8.37
C GLU A 58 -0.33 -11.30 -8.21
N LYS A 59 0.71 -11.79 -7.51
CA LYS A 59 0.93 -13.22 -7.26
C LYS A 59 -0.23 -13.91 -6.56
N TYR A 60 -0.91 -13.21 -5.65
CA TYR A 60 -2.02 -13.76 -4.87
C TYR A 60 -3.40 -13.29 -5.38
N HIS A 61 -3.46 -12.57 -6.50
CA HIS A 61 -4.68 -11.95 -7.04
C HIS A 61 -5.48 -11.14 -6.00
N ILE A 62 -4.75 -10.41 -5.14
CA ILE A 62 -5.33 -9.60 -4.07
C ILE A 62 -5.58 -8.19 -4.61
N LYS A 63 -6.80 -7.68 -4.41
CA LYS A 63 -7.10 -6.26 -4.62
C LYS A 63 -6.75 -5.47 -3.36
N ALA A 64 -5.98 -4.41 -3.51
CA ALA A 64 -5.56 -3.52 -2.44
C ALA A 64 -5.95 -2.06 -2.76
N SER A 65 -6.12 -1.26 -1.72
CA SER A 65 -6.33 0.19 -1.83
C SER A 65 -5.02 0.91 -1.50
N TRP A 66 -4.66 1.91 -2.31
CA TRP A 66 -3.40 2.63 -2.18
C TRP A 66 -3.67 4.10 -1.86
N PHE A 67 -3.08 4.60 -0.78
CA PHE A 67 -3.22 5.98 -0.33
C PHE A 67 -1.89 6.69 -0.54
N ILE A 68 -1.87 7.66 -1.45
CA ILE A 68 -0.64 8.32 -1.91
C ILE A 68 -0.73 9.82 -1.54
N PRO A 69 0.12 10.31 -0.61
CA PRO A 69 0.21 11.74 -0.32
C PRO A 69 0.62 12.54 -1.56
N GLY A 70 0.07 13.75 -1.73
CA GLY A 70 0.35 14.61 -2.90
C GLY A 70 1.85 14.90 -3.11
N HIS A 71 2.61 15.11 -2.03
CA HIS A 71 4.06 15.33 -2.09
C HIS A 71 4.85 14.07 -2.50
N SER A 72 4.31 12.87 -2.20
CA SER A 72 4.89 11.61 -2.67
C SER A 72 4.55 11.34 -4.13
N LEU A 73 3.43 11.87 -4.64
CA LEU A 73 2.99 11.67 -6.01
C LEU A 73 4.05 12.16 -7.00
N GLU A 74 4.63 13.34 -6.81
CA GLU A 74 5.64 13.89 -7.73
C GLU A 74 6.88 12.99 -7.92
N TYR A 75 7.29 12.26 -6.88
CA TYR A 75 8.41 11.32 -6.95
C TYR A 75 8.00 9.89 -7.34
N VAL A 76 6.73 9.52 -7.09
CA VAL A 76 6.18 8.17 -7.32
C VAL A 76 5.38 8.08 -8.64
N ILE A 77 5.26 9.18 -9.41
CA ILE A 77 4.42 9.34 -10.62
C ILE A 77 4.60 8.23 -11.67
N MET A 78 5.75 7.55 -11.72
CA MET A 78 5.95 6.44 -12.65
C MET A 78 5.30 5.12 -12.20
N LEU A 79 5.12 4.90 -10.89
CA LEU A 79 4.61 3.64 -10.33
C LEU A 79 3.09 3.63 -10.13
N ALA A 80 2.49 4.78 -9.84
CA ALA A 80 1.04 4.88 -9.69
C ALA A 80 0.29 4.46 -10.98
N ARG A 81 0.92 4.63 -12.16
CA ARG A 81 0.35 4.21 -13.44
C ARG A 81 0.40 2.70 -13.65
N GLU A 82 1.37 1.99 -13.07
CA GLU A 82 1.48 0.52 -13.16
C GLU A 82 0.42 -0.19 -12.28
N ALA A 83 0.05 0.41 -11.14
CA ALA A 83 -0.90 -0.17 -10.18
C ALA A 83 -2.37 -0.19 -10.63
N HIS A 84 -2.71 0.53 -11.71
CA HIS A 84 -4.07 0.64 -12.26
C HIS A 84 -4.31 -0.21 -13.53
N SER A 85 -3.35 -1.05 -13.91
CA SER A 85 -3.45 -2.03 -15.01
C SER A 85 -3.73 -3.43 -14.48
#